data_AF-A0A923PXE8-F1
#
_entry.id   AF-A0A923PXE8-F1
#
_cell.length_a   1.000
_cell.length_b   1.000
_cell.length_c   1.000
_cell.angle_alpha   90.00
_cell.angle_beta   90.00
_cell.angle_gamma   90.00
#
_symmetry.space_group_name_H-M   'P 1'
#
loop_
_entity.id
_entity.type
_entity.pdbx_description
1 polymer ?
#
loop_
_entity_poly.entity_id
_entity_poly.type
_entity_poly.pdbx_seq_one_letter_code
_entity_poly.pdbx_strand_id
1 'polypeptide(L)'
;MPASLRLLFLGSLLGTAACAAAHVLTFADVAFYPVLVTVPLLFVIFPLVLWKFRGIPKKNFFSEIFGEIPRWMKIGGAILLVYTFANFLLCVRQLEGGNARRLPENRLVLMAKAKVIRDLTPAEFRHAQAVEVRLMTGHLFAFFAFAAFATHACWLKSGPAMATAKIRSGS
;
A
#
# COMPACT_ATOMS: atom_id res chain seq x y z
N MET A 1 -5.48 -11.94 -19.30
CA MET A 1 -4.22 -11.46 -18.69
C MET A 1 -3.17 -12.57 -18.74
N PRO A 2 -1.93 -12.30 -19.20
CA PRO A 2 -0.82 -13.26 -19.15
C PRO A 2 -0.56 -13.77 -17.73
N ALA A 3 -0.01 -14.98 -17.59
CA ALA A 3 0.21 -15.63 -16.29
C ALA A 3 1.06 -14.77 -15.32
N SER A 4 2.13 -14.14 -15.82
CA SER A 4 2.99 -13.26 -15.02
C SER A 4 2.26 -12.03 -14.47
N LEU A 5 1.41 -11.38 -15.28
CA LEU A 5 0.58 -10.26 -14.82
C LEU A 5 -0.52 -10.72 -13.87
N ARG A 6 -1.09 -11.93 -14.06
CA ARG A 6 -2.08 -12.51 -13.13
C ARG A 6 -1.48 -12.72 -11.75
N LEU A 7 -0.27 -13.27 -11.67
CA LEU A 7 0.43 -13.48 -10.40
C LEU A 7 0.71 -12.16 -9.67
N LEU A 8 1.20 -11.14 -10.38
CA LEU A 8 1.42 -9.81 -9.81
C LEU A 8 0.11 -9.17 -9.33
N PHE A 9 -0.96 -9.31 -10.12
CA PHE A 9 -2.28 -8.76 -9.78
C PHE A 9 -2.86 -9.45 -8.54
N LEU A 10 -2.89 -10.78 -8.51
CA LEU A 10 -3.39 -11.54 -7.37
C LEU A 10 -2.54 -11.31 -6.11
N GLY A 11 -1.21 -11.33 -6.23
CA GLY A 11 -0.31 -11.01 -5.12
C GLY A 11 -0.57 -9.61 -4.57
N SER A 12 -0.78 -8.62 -5.44
CA SER A 12 -1.13 -7.25 -5.03
C SER A 12 -2.50 -7.18 -4.36
N LEU A 13 -3.52 -7.90 -4.86
CA LEU A 13 -4.84 -7.94 -4.24
C LEU A 13 -4.82 -8.60 -2.87
N LEU A 14 -4.12 -9.74 -2.73
CA LEU A 14 -3.96 -10.42 -1.45
C LEU A 14 -3.19 -9.57 -0.44
N GLY A 15 -2.10 -8.92 -0.88
CA GLY A 15 -1.38 -7.95 -0.05
C GLY A 15 -2.25 -6.79 0.39
N THR A 16 -3.07 -6.24 -0.52
CA THR A 16 -4.05 -5.18 -0.21
C THR A 16 -5.05 -5.65 0.85
N ALA A 17 -5.66 -6.83 0.65
CA ALA A 17 -6.65 -7.37 1.57
C ALA A 17 -6.07 -7.66 2.96
N ALA A 18 -4.89 -8.29 3.03
CA ALA A 18 -4.22 -8.56 4.29
C ALA A 18 -3.85 -7.27 5.04
N CYS A 19 -3.31 -6.27 4.34
CA CYS A 19 -2.99 -4.98 4.93
C CYS A 19 -4.25 -4.23 5.37
N ALA A 20 -5.32 -4.24 4.58
CA ALA A 20 -6.59 -3.61 4.93
C ALA A 20 -7.22 -4.26 6.18
N ALA A 21 -7.22 -5.60 6.27
CA ALA A 21 -7.71 -6.31 7.45
C ALA A 21 -6.91 -5.93 8.71
N ALA A 22 -5.58 -5.99 8.64
CA ALA A 22 -4.72 -5.58 9.75
C ALA A 22 -4.90 -4.09 10.10
N HIS A 23 -5.13 -3.24 9.11
CA HIS A 23 -5.38 -1.82 9.30
C HIS A 23 -6.69 -1.56 10.06
N VAL A 24 -7.76 -2.27 9.71
CA VAL A 24 -9.06 -2.17 10.39
C VAL A 24 -8.95 -2.65 11.84
N LEU A 25 -8.22 -3.74 12.10
CA LEU A 25 -8.00 -4.26 13.46
C LEU A 25 -7.37 -3.21 14.39
N THR A 26 -6.56 -2.30 13.85
CA THR A 26 -5.92 -1.26 14.67
C THR A 26 -6.90 -0.27 15.27
N PHE A 27 -8.13 -0.15 14.76
CA PHE A 27 -9.18 0.70 15.37
C PHE A 27 -9.77 0.08 16.64
N ALA A 28 -9.53 -1.21 16.88
CA ALA A 28 -9.87 -1.92 18.11
C ALA A 28 -8.63 -2.14 19.01
N ASP A 29 -7.57 -1.35 18.82
CA ASP A 29 -6.28 -1.48 19.52
C ASP A 29 -5.60 -2.86 19.37
N VAL A 30 -5.87 -3.56 18.26
CA VAL A 30 -5.24 -4.85 17.94
C VAL A 30 -4.06 -4.63 16.99
N ALA A 31 -2.85 -4.91 17.48
CA ALA A 31 -1.61 -4.81 16.71
C ALA A 31 -1.23 -6.16 16.06
N PHE A 32 -1.69 -6.39 14.81
CA PHE A 32 -1.38 -7.62 14.08
C PHE A 32 -0.04 -7.55 13.32
N TYR A 33 1.07 -7.62 14.06
CA TYR A 33 2.44 -7.58 13.48
C TYR A 33 2.76 -8.62 12.40
N PRO A 34 2.17 -9.85 12.37
CA PRO A 34 2.47 -10.80 11.30
C PRO A 34 2.22 -10.25 9.89
N VAL A 35 1.37 -9.24 9.72
CA VAL A 35 1.15 -8.57 8.42
C VAL A 35 2.43 -7.96 7.84
N LEU A 36 3.43 -7.64 8.66
CA LEU A 36 4.69 -7.03 8.20
C LEU A 36 5.52 -7.99 7.31
N VAL A 37 5.19 -9.28 7.26
CA VAL A 37 5.73 -10.22 6.27
C VAL A 37 5.43 -9.80 4.82
N THR A 38 4.43 -8.93 4.61
CA THR A 38 4.11 -8.36 3.31
C THR A 38 5.08 -7.26 2.86
N VAL A 39 5.93 -6.72 3.75
CA VAL A 39 6.89 -5.67 3.40
C VAL A 39 7.89 -6.16 2.33
N PRO A 40 8.62 -7.29 2.50
CA PRO A 40 9.47 -7.83 1.44
C PRO A 40 8.71 -8.11 0.14
N LEU A 41 7.47 -8.61 0.24
CA LEU A 41 6.64 -8.88 -0.93
C LEU A 41 6.36 -7.60 -1.74
N LEU A 42 6.12 -6.47 -1.06
CA LEU A 42 5.94 -5.18 -1.73
C LEU A 42 7.20 -4.77 -2.49
N PHE A 43 8.39 -4.95 -1.89
CA PHE A 43 9.67 -4.66 -2.53
C PHE A 43 9.98 -5.56 -3.72
N VAL A 44 9.29 -6.70 -3.88
CA VAL A 44 9.39 -7.54 -5.09
C VAL A 44 8.33 -7.13 -6.12
N ILE A 45 7.07 -7.01 -5.70
CA ILE A 45 5.96 -6.73 -6.61
C ILE A 45 6.08 -5.34 -7.23
N PHE A 46 6.34 -4.31 -6.42
CA PHE A 46 6.29 -2.93 -6.87
C PHE A 46 7.33 -2.62 -7.97
N PRO A 47 8.62 -3.02 -7.85
CA PRO A 47 9.58 -2.84 -8.94
C PRO A 47 9.24 -3.64 -10.20
N LEU A 48 8.69 -4.85 -10.08
CA LEU A 48 8.26 -5.64 -11.24
C LEU A 48 7.10 -4.97 -11.97
N VAL A 49 6.15 -4.41 -11.24
CA VAL A 49 5.05 -3.62 -11.82
C VAL A 49 5.58 -2.38 -12.52
N LEU A 50 6.49 -1.62 -11.88
CA LEU A 50 7.14 -0.47 -12.51
C LEU A 50 7.92 -0.86 -13.77
N TRP A 51 8.65 -1.97 -13.75
CA TRP A 51 9.35 -2.49 -14.94
C TRP A 51 8.36 -2.73 -16.07
N LYS A 52 7.26 -3.46 -15.82
CA LYS A 52 6.24 -3.73 -16.84
C LYS A 52 5.62 -2.44 -17.36
N PHE A 53 5.39 -1.48 -16.48
CA PHE A 53 4.83 -0.17 -16.83
C PHE A 53 5.77 0.64 -17.74
N ARG A 54 7.10 0.52 -17.60
CA ARG A 54 8.08 1.16 -18.50
C ARG A 54 8.02 0.67 -19.95
N GLY A 55 7.47 -0.52 -20.19
CA GLY A 55 7.31 -1.09 -21.54
C GLY A 55 6.10 -0.54 -22.31
N ILE A 56 5.26 0.27 -21.68
CA ILE A 56 4.09 0.87 -22.34
C ILE A 56 4.56 2.09 -23.18
N PRO A 57 4.14 2.21 -24.45
CA PRO A 57 4.53 3.32 -25.32
C PRO A 57 4.19 4.68 -24.69
N LYS A 58 5.16 5.62 -24.71
CA LYS A 58 5.04 6.94 -24.03
C LYS A 58 4.24 8.00 -24.81
N LYS A 59 3.94 7.78 -26.09
CA LYS A 59 3.09 8.73 -26.84
C LYS A 59 1.71 8.75 -26.19
N ASN A 60 1.23 9.94 -25.80
CA ASN A 60 -0.06 10.16 -25.12
C ASN A 60 -0.23 9.44 -23.76
N PHE A 61 0.87 9.14 -23.06
CA PHE A 61 0.86 8.32 -21.84
C PHE A 61 -0.16 8.79 -20.79
N PHE A 62 -0.21 10.08 -20.49
CA PHE A 62 -1.13 10.62 -19.50
C PHE A 62 -2.56 10.77 -20.03
N SER A 63 -2.76 11.23 -21.27
CA SER A 63 -4.10 11.45 -21.83
C SER A 63 -4.83 10.14 -22.13
N GLU A 64 -4.15 9.11 -22.63
CA GLU A 64 -4.76 7.82 -22.98
C GLU A 64 -4.90 6.88 -21.79
N ILE A 65 -3.98 6.89 -20.81
CA ILE A 65 -4.14 6.07 -19.61
C ILE A 65 -5.23 6.70 -18.73
N PHE A 66 -5.11 7.98 -18.36
CA PHE A 66 -6.12 8.61 -17.50
C PHE A 66 -7.45 8.89 -18.21
N GLY A 67 -7.46 8.92 -19.55
CA GLY A 67 -8.68 9.00 -20.34
C GLY A 67 -9.52 7.72 -20.27
N GLU A 68 -8.87 6.55 -20.37
CA GLU A 68 -9.55 5.24 -20.38
C GLU A 68 -9.82 4.68 -18.97
N ILE A 69 -9.12 5.15 -17.94
CA ILE A 69 -9.38 4.69 -16.57
C ILE A 69 -10.79 5.14 -16.12
N PRO A 70 -11.64 4.21 -15.63
CA PRO A 70 -12.95 4.54 -15.08
C PRO A 70 -12.88 5.65 -14.02
N ARG A 71 -13.85 6.57 -14.05
CA ARG A 71 -13.88 7.72 -13.13
C ARG A 71 -13.82 7.31 -11.65
N TRP A 72 -14.46 6.20 -11.29
CA TRP A 72 -14.45 5.68 -9.91
C TRP A 72 -13.05 5.27 -9.45
N MET A 73 -12.20 4.74 -10.33
CA MET A 73 -10.82 4.36 -9.97
C MET A 73 -9.94 5.59 -9.73
N LYS A 74 -10.10 6.64 -10.56
CA LYS A 74 -9.40 7.92 -10.38
C LYS A 74 -9.77 8.56 -9.04
N ILE A 75 -11.06 8.61 -8.74
CA ILE A 75 -11.57 9.14 -7.47
C ILE A 75 -11.07 8.29 -6.30
N GLY A 76 -11.20 6.96 -6.38
CA GLY A 76 -10.75 6.04 -5.34
C GLY A 76 -9.24 6.14 -5.07
N GLY A 77 -8.42 6.24 -6.12
CA GLY A 77 -6.97 6.43 -5.99
C GLY A 77 -6.59 7.76 -5.35
N ALA A 78 -7.31 8.84 -5.69
CA ALA A 78 -7.10 10.16 -5.07
C ALA A 78 -7.48 10.15 -3.58
N ILE A 79 -8.65 9.58 -3.24
CA ILE A 79 -9.10 9.42 -1.84
C ILE A 79 -8.08 8.59 -1.05
N LEU A 80 -7.64 7.48 -1.63
CA LEU A 80 -6.63 6.61 -1.02
C LEU A 80 -5.32 7.34 -0.73
N LEU A 81 -4.84 8.14 -1.68
CA LEU A 81 -3.62 8.93 -1.50
C LEU A 81 -3.77 9.96 -0.37
N VAL A 82 -4.87 10.71 -0.37
CA VAL A 82 -5.18 11.68 0.70
C VAL A 82 -5.26 10.97 2.04
N TYR A 83 -5.92 9.82 2.10
CA TYR A 83 -6.02 8.99 3.29
C TYR A 83 -4.64 8.56 3.81
N THR A 84 -3.75 8.06 2.94
CA THR A 84 -2.41 7.63 3.36
C THR A 84 -1.62 8.77 4.00
N PHE A 85 -1.66 9.97 3.43
CA PHE A 85 -0.98 11.14 4.01
C PHE A 85 -1.62 11.58 5.33
N ALA A 86 -2.95 11.66 5.39
CA ALA A 86 -3.66 12.01 6.63
C ALA A 86 -3.36 10.99 7.74
N ASN A 87 -3.44 9.70 7.44
CA ASN A 87 -3.12 8.61 8.35
C ASN A 87 -1.65 8.69 8.82
N PHE A 88 -0.71 8.97 7.92
CA PHE A 88 0.70 9.16 8.27
C PHE A 88 0.87 10.26 9.32
N LEU A 89 0.34 11.45 9.04
CA LEU A 89 0.47 12.61 9.92
C LEU A 89 -0.19 12.36 11.28
N LEU A 90 -1.38 11.75 11.30
CA LEU A 90 -2.10 11.42 12.52
C LEU A 90 -1.37 10.38 13.37
N CYS A 91 -0.81 9.34 12.75
CA CYS A 91 -0.08 8.30 13.47
C CYS A 91 1.26 8.83 14.02
N VAL A 92 2.01 9.60 13.22
CA VAL A 92 3.26 10.22 13.68
C VAL A 92 3.01 11.15 14.86
N ARG A 93 1.91 11.92 14.83
CA ARG A 93 1.50 12.78 15.95
C ARG A 93 1.13 11.98 17.20
N GLN A 94 0.34 10.91 17.05
CA GLN A 94 -0.06 10.05 18.18
C GLN A 94 1.13 9.31 18.81
N LEU A 95 2.13 8.97 18.01
CA LEU A 95 3.35 8.32 18.48
C LEU A 95 4.41 9.30 18.97
N GLU A 96 4.18 10.62 18.91
CA GLU A 96 5.16 11.64 19.27
C GLU A 96 6.52 11.47 18.53
N GLY A 97 6.49 10.84 17.35
CA GLY A 97 7.68 10.43 16.59
C GLY A 97 8.48 9.24 17.17
N GLY A 98 7.97 8.58 18.20
CA GLY A 98 8.55 7.40 18.85
C GLY A 98 7.91 6.07 18.44
N ASN A 99 8.33 5.00 19.12
CA ASN A 99 7.80 3.65 18.99
C ASN A 99 7.62 3.05 20.40
N ALA A 100 6.56 2.28 20.60
CA ALA A 100 6.30 1.49 21.78
C ALA A 100 7.37 0.40 21.93
N ARG A 101 8.11 0.45 23.04
CA ARG A 101 9.12 -0.57 23.38
C ARG A 101 8.91 -1.10 24.78
N ARG A 102 9.16 -2.39 24.94
CA ARG A 102 9.34 -3.01 26.25
C ARG A 102 10.83 -3.04 26.55
N LEU A 103 11.25 -2.30 27.56
CA LEU A 103 12.61 -2.31 28.08
C LEU A 103 12.78 -3.48 29.07
N PRO A 104 14.03 -3.78 29.48
CA PRO A 104 14.28 -4.64 30.64
C PRO A 104 13.44 -4.21 31.86
N GLU A 105 13.19 -5.12 32.80
CA GLU A 105 12.35 -4.88 33.98
C GLU A 105 10.86 -4.63 33.66
N ASN A 106 10.41 -5.05 32.47
CA ASN A 106 9.01 -4.97 32.06
C ASN A 106 8.46 -3.54 31.92
N ARG A 107 9.36 -2.55 31.83
CA ARG A 107 8.98 -1.15 31.62
C ARG A 107 8.46 -0.95 30.19
N LEU A 108 7.27 -0.39 30.08
CA LEU A 108 6.63 -0.05 28.82
C LEU A 108 6.88 1.43 28.56
N VAL A 109 7.51 1.76 27.43
CA VAL A 109 7.90 3.14 27.13
C VAL A 109 7.59 3.48 25.69
N LEU A 110 7.36 4.77 25.45
CA LEU A 110 7.43 5.34 24.11
C LEU A 110 8.85 5.87 23.91
N MET A 111 9.53 5.40 22.87
CA MET A 111 10.94 5.71 22.64
C MET A 111 11.19 6.21 21.22
N ALA A 112 11.83 7.38 21.09
CA ALA A 112 12.34 7.88 19.82
C ALA A 112 13.86 7.67 19.78
N LYS A 113 14.33 6.87 18.81
CA LYS A 113 15.75 6.48 18.71
C LYS A 113 16.21 5.80 20.01
N ALA A 114 17.10 6.44 20.77
CA ALA A 114 17.61 5.95 22.05
C ALA A 114 17.09 6.77 23.26
N LYS A 115 16.12 7.67 23.05
CA LYS A 115 15.57 8.52 24.10
C LYS A 115 14.17 8.07 24.46
N VAL A 116 13.95 7.77 25.74
CA VAL A 116 12.61 7.58 26.31
C VAL A 116 11.89 8.92 26.28
N ILE A 117 10.72 8.94 25.65
CA ILE A 117 9.83 10.11 25.61
C ILE A 117 9.00 10.12 26.89
N ARG A 118 8.35 8.99 27.20
CA ARG A 118 7.55 8.79 28.42
C ARG A 118 7.34 7.30 28.71
N ASP A 119 7.05 6.97 29.95
CA ASP A 119 6.53 5.65 30.33
C ASP A 119 5.06 5.52 29.89
N LEU A 120 4.64 4.29 29.62
CA LEU A 120 3.31 3.93 29.14
C LEU A 120 2.63 2.98 30.12
N THR A 121 1.35 3.19 30.36
CA THR A 121 0.49 2.16 30.96
C THR A 121 0.31 0.99 29.98
N PRO A 122 -0.15 -0.19 30.45
CA PRO A 122 -0.44 -1.31 29.56
C PRO A 122 -1.46 -1.01 28.47
N ALA A 123 -2.44 -0.14 28.75
CA ALA A 123 -3.44 0.27 27.77
C ALA A 123 -2.84 1.18 26.70
N GLU A 124 -2.07 2.20 27.11
CA GLU A 124 -1.38 3.10 26.18
C GLU A 124 -0.33 2.37 25.34
N PHE A 125 0.34 1.37 25.90
CA PHE A 125 1.28 0.54 25.16
C PHE A 125 0.59 -0.22 24.04
N ARG A 126 -0.54 -0.89 24.31
CA ARG A 126 -1.32 -1.57 23.27
C ARG A 126 -1.82 -0.62 22.20
N HIS A 127 -2.34 0.54 22.61
CA HIS A 127 -2.77 1.58 21.69
C HIS A 127 -1.63 2.06 20.80
N ALA A 128 -0.46 2.36 21.37
CA ALA A 128 0.72 2.79 20.61
C ALA A 128 1.17 1.71 19.61
N GLN A 129 1.19 0.43 19.99
CA GLN A 129 1.48 -0.67 19.07
C GLN A 129 0.46 -0.75 17.92
N ALA A 130 -0.82 -0.55 18.21
CA ALA A 130 -1.86 -0.50 17.17
C ALA A 130 -1.64 0.68 16.22
N VAL A 131 -1.24 1.85 16.73
CA VAL A 131 -0.92 3.03 15.90
C VAL A 131 0.32 2.80 15.03
N GLU A 132 1.35 2.11 15.52
CA GLU A 132 2.51 1.71 14.70
C GLU A 132 2.10 0.79 13.54
N VAL A 133 1.31 -0.24 13.84
CA VAL A 133 0.81 -1.15 12.81
C VAL A 133 -0.09 -0.39 11.84
N ARG A 134 -0.92 0.56 12.32
CA ARG A 134 -1.77 1.42 11.49
C ARG A 134 -0.95 2.28 10.54
N LEU A 135 0.15 2.86 11.02
CA LEU A 135 1.07 3.64 10.22
C LEU A 135 1.64 2.79 9.07
N MET A 136 2.15 1.60 9.36
CA MET A 136 2.74 0.72 8.35
C MET A 136 1.69 0.16 7.37
N THR A 137 0.63 -0.45 7.90
CA THR A 137 -0.44 -1.04 7.08
C THR A 137 -1.12 0.00 6.21
N GLY A 138 -1.25 1.26 6.68
CA GLY A 138 -1.78 2.41 5.95
C GLY A 138 -1.01 2.74 4.66
N HIS A 139 0.30 2.52 4.64
CA HIS A 139 1.11 2.69 3.43
C HIS A 139 1.09 1.42 2.58
N LEU A 140 1.26 0.26 3.21
CA LEU A 140 1.32 -1.02 2.52
C LEU A 140 0.04 -1.28 1.72
N PHE A 141 -1.14 -1.07 2.31
CA PHE A 141 -2.40 -1.29 1.60
C PHE A 141 -2.52 -0.37 0.39
N ALA A 142 -2.09 0.90 0.51
CA ALA A 142 -2.14 1.86 -0.58
C ALA A 142 -1.19 1.47 -1.71
N PHE A 143 0.07 1.11 -1.38
CA PHE A 143 1.05 0.70 -2.40
C PHE A 143 0.66 -0.61 -3.09
N PHE A 144 0.14 -1.60 -2.37
CA PHE A 144 -0.39 -2.81 -2.98
C PHE A 144 -1.62 -2.54 -3.85
N ALA A 145 -2.52 -1.66 -3.44
CA ALA A 145 -3.67 -1.25 -4.26
C ALA A 145 -3.21 -0.55 -5.55
N PHE A 146 -2.23 0.35 -5.46
CA PHE A 146 -1.62 0.97 -6.64
C PHE A 146 -0.91 -0.03 -7.54
N ALA A 147 -0.23 -1.04 -6.98
CA ALA A 147 0.39 -2.11 -7.76
C ALA A 147 -0.65 -2.97 -8.50
N ALA A 148 -1.77 -3.32 -7.84
CA ALA A 148 -2.88 -4.03 -8.47
C ALA A 148 -3.48 -3.20 -9.63
N PHE A 149 -3.71 -1.91 -9.38
CA PHE A 149 -4.20 -0.96 -10.37
C PHE A 149 -3.27 -0.87 -11.59
N ALA A 150 -1.98 -0.62 -11.36
CA ALA A 150 -1.00 -0.48 -12.43
C ALA A 150 -0.83 -1.78 -13.23
N THR A 151 -0.89 -2.94 -12.57
CA THR A 151 -0.88 -4.24 -13.25
C THR A 151 -2.12 -4.45 -14.12
N HIS A 152 -3.29 -4.02 -13.65
CA HIS A 152 -4.52 -4.07 -14.44
C HIS A 152 -4.47 -3.14 -15.64
N ALA A 153 -3.98 -1.90 -15.46
CA ALA A 153 -3.76 -0.95 -16.54
C ALA A 153 -2.75 -1.46 -17.58
N CYS A 154 -1.64 -2.06 -17.14
CA CYS A 154 -0.68 -2.76 -18.01
C CYS A 154 -1.40 -3.79 -18.88
N TRP A 155 -2.27 -4.61 -18.30
CA TRP A 155 -3.00 -5.62 -19.06
C TRP A 155 -4.01 -5.04 -20.05
N LEU A 156 -4.72 -3.97 -19.70
CA LEU A 156 -5.64 -3.31 -20.62
C LEU A 156 -4.90 -2.79 -21.86
N LYS A 157 -3.73 -2.18 -21.67
CA LYS A 157 -2.91 -1.64 -22.75
C LYS A 157 -2.12 -2.71 -23.51
N SER A 158 -1.62 -3.76 -22.84
CA SER A 158 -0.86 -4.84 -23.48
C SER A 158 -1.72 -6.02 -23.98
N GLY A 159 -3.02 -5.98 -23.72
CA GLY A 159 -3.97 -7.06 -24.00
C GLY A 159 -4.74 -6.87 -25.32
N PRO A 160 -5.95 -7.47 -25.47
CA PRO A 160 -6.68 -7.51 -26.73
C PRO A 160 -6.98 -6.14 -27.36
N ALA A 161 -6.92 -5.04 -26.61
CA ALA A 161 -7.07 -3.67 -27.12
C ALA A 161 -5.95 -3.28 -28.13
N MET A 162 -4.70 -3.73 -27.92
CA MET A 162 -3.65 -3.55 -28.93
C MET A 162 -3.79 -4.52 -30.10
N ALA A 163 -4.33 -5.71 -29.88
CA ALA A 163 -4.58 -6.66 -30.97
C ALA A 163 -5.65 -6.13 -31.94
N THR A 164 -6.69 -5.45 -31.44
CA THR A 164 -7.73 -4.80 -32.27
C THR A 164 -7.24 -3.52 -32.96
N ALA A 165 -6.39 -2.72 -32.30
CA ALA A 165 -5.80 -1.54 -32.92
C ALA A 165 -4.85 -1.88 -34.09
N LYS A 166 -4.07 -2.97 -33.95
CA LYS A 166 -3.17 -3.46 -35.01
C LYS A 166 -3.92 -4.00 -36.24
N ILE A 167 -5.13 -4.55 -36.04
CA ILE A 167 -6.00 -5.01 -37.12
C ILE A 167 -6.61 -3.83 -37.89
N ARG A 168 -6.95 -2.72 -37.21
CA ARG A 168 -7.52 -1.52 -37.85
C ARG A 168 -6.52 -0.61 -38.56
N SER A 169 -5.24 -0.66 -38.21
CA SER A 169 -4.21 0.14 -38.90
C SER A 169 -3.56 -0.59 -40.09
N GLY A 170 -4.00 -1.82 -40.36
CA GLY A 170 -3.54 -2.66 -41.48
C GLY A 170 -4.60 -2.87 -42.58
N SER A 171 -5.70 -2.11 -42.54
CA SER A 171 -6.75 -2.00 -43.56
C SER A 171 -6.79 -0.57 -44.10
#